data_AF-A0A158KEF2-F1
#
_entry.id   AF-A0A158KEF2-F1
#
_cell.length_a   1.000
_cell.length_b   1.000
_cell.length_c   1.000
_cell.angle_alpha   90.00
_cell.angle_beta   90.00
_cell.angle_gamma   90.00
#
_symmetry.space_group_name_H-M   'P 1'
#
loop_
_entity.id
_entity.type
_entity.pdbx_description
1 polymer ?
#
loop_
_entity_poly.entity_id
_entity_poly.type
_entity_poly.pdbx_seq_one_letter_code
_entity_poly.pdbx_strand_id
1 'polypeptide(L)'
;MARDSPVLLCADQWLFPQKPSILNLRWYIYLYYLPDSATLLAPVDSEAISIATAYANTDANGAFTQVGRTYLTQAVASLGQYVTLVQNDAASGELSQDAATYLVGQANTLISALQKV
;
A
#
# COMPACT_ATOMS: atom_id res chain seq x y z
N MET A 1 33.12 -1.96 1.02
CA MET A 1 31.86 -1.27 1.36
C MET A 1 31.04 -1.17 0.08
N ALA A 2 30.27 -2.23 -0.22
CA ALA A 2 29.33 -2.20 -1.32
C ALA A 2 28.20 -1.24 -0.92
N ARG A 3 28.00 -0.17 -1.70
CA ARG A 3 26.78 0.63 -1.58
C ARG A 3 25.64 -0.32 -1.93
N ASP A 4 24.75 -0.54 -0.99
CA ASP A 4 23.46 -1.18 -1.24
C ASP A 4 22.79 -0.41 -2.37
N SER A 5 22.85 -1.00 -3.57
CA SER A 5 22.12 -0.50 -4.72
C SER A 5 20.65 -0.46 -4.29
N PRO A 6 19.96 0.69 -4.40
CA PRO A 6 18.53 0.70 -4.19
C PRO A 6 17.99 -0.27 -5.24
N VAL A 7 17.43 -1.39 -4.78
CA VAL A 7 16.61 -2.24 -5.65
C VAL A 7 15.52 -1.30 -6.11
N LEU A 8 15.67 -0.77 -7.32
CA LEU A 8 14.60 -0.16 -8.07
C LEU A 8 13.57 -1.29 -8.18
N LEU A 9 12.58 -1.27 -7.29
CA LEU A 9 11.43 -2.14 -7.38
C LEU A 9 10.75 -1.74 -8.69
N CYS A 10 11.09 -2.44 -9.77
CA CYS A 10 10.62 -2.25 -11.13
C CYS A 10 9.08 -2.34 -11.30
N ALA A 11 8.31 -2.39 -10.21
CA ALA A 11 6.86 -2.38 -10.23
C ALA A 11 6.27 -1.00 -10.58
N ASP A 12 7.04 0.10 -10.46
CA ASP A 12 6.55 1.46 -10.71
C ASP A 12 6.46 1.87 -12.19
N GLN A 13 6.98 1.05 -13.10
CA GLN A 13 6.85 1.31 -14.53
C GLN A 13 5.50 0.77 -15.05
N TRP A 14 4.52 1.67 -15.12
CA TRP A 14 3.26 1.55 -15.90
C TRP A 14 2.14 0.69 -15.31
N LEU A 15 2.27 0.15 -14.09
CA LEU A 15 1.28 -0.80 -13.54
C LEU A 15 0.58 -0.37 -12.25
N PHE A 16 1.01 0.70 -11.57
CA PHE A 16 0.26 1.22 -10.42
C PHE A 16 -0.72 2.32 -10.84
N PRO A 17 -1.94 2.38 -10.27
CA PRO A 17 -2.76 3.58 -10.38
C PRO A 17 -1.97 4.74 -9.79
N GLN A 18 -1.60 5.70 -10.63
CA GLN A 18 -0.72 6.81 -10.21
C GLN A 18 -1.36 7.70 -9.13
N LYS A 19 -2.66 7.56 -8.87
CA LYS A 19 -3.39 8.26 -7.82
C LYS A 19 -4.57 7.42 -7.30
N PRO A 20 -4.53 6.91 -6.06
CA PRO A 20 -3.40 6.82 -5.12
C PRO A 20 -2.50 5.61 -5.41
N SER A 21 -1.19 5.74 -5.20
CA SER A 21 -0.24 4.64 -5.31
C SER A 21 0.17 4.14 -3.92
N ILE A 22 0.54 2.85 -3.83
CA ILE A 22 1.13 2.29 -2.60
C ILE A 22 2.44 3.00 -2.22
N LEU A 23 3.13 3.57 -3.22
CA LEU A 23 4.29 4.42 -3.03
C LEU A 23 3.97 5.71 -2.26
N ASN A 24 2.83 6.35 -2.55
CA ASN A 24 2.40 7.54 -1.81
C ASN A 24 2.14 7.19 -0.34
N LEU A 25 1.43 6.09 -0.06
CA LEU A 25 1.21 5.60 1.31
C LEU A 25 2.53 5.38 2.04
N ARG A 26 3.50 4.71 1.39
CA ARG A 26 4.84 4.49 1.93
C ARG A 26 5.57 5.80 2.23
N TRP A 27 5.54 6.75 1.30
CA TRP A 27 6.16 8.08 1.46
C TRP A 27 5.57 8.88 2.63
N TYR A 28 4.25 8.82 2.83
CA TYR A 28 3.62 9.58 3.92
C TYR A 28 3.95 9.03 5.30
N ILE A 29 4.12 7.70 5.45
CA ILE A 29 4.57 7.12 6.73
C ILE A 29 5.96 7.64 7.12
N TYR A 30 6.87 7.82 6.14
CA TYR A 30 8.18 8.42 6.38
C TYR A 30 8.12 9.92 6.71
N LEU A 31 7.18 10.66 6.12
CA LEU A 31 7.04 12.11 6.35
C LEU A 31 6.53 12.46 7.75
N TYR A 32 5.74 11.59 8.38
CA TYR A 32 5.16 11.84 9.70
C TYR A 32 6.06 11.45 10.87
N TYR A 33 7.31 10.99 10.63
CA TYR A 33 8.30 10.65 11.67
C TYR A 33 7.72 9.75 12.78
N LEU A 34 6.94 8.74 12.40
CA LEU A 34 6.25 7.91 13.37
C LEU A 34 7.25 6.99 14.10
N PRO A 35 7.22 6.97 15.45
CA PRO A 35 8.19 6.22 16.24
C PRO A 35 8.11 4.71 15.99
N ASP A 36 6.96 4.20 15.50
CA ASP A 36 6.78 2.80 15.08
C ASP A 36 6.45 2.65 13.58
N SER A 37 7.11 3.45 12.74
CA SER A 37 6.95 3.40 11.28
C SER A 37 7.18 2.00 10.68
N ALA A 38 7.98 1.13 11.31
CA ALA A 38 8.21 -0.24 10.85
C ALA A 38 6.93 -1.11 10.91
N THR A 39 6.15 -1.02 11.98
CA THR A 39 4.88 -1.76 12.14
C THR A 39 3.83 -1.27 11.15
N LEU A 40 3.79 0.05 10.89
CA LEU A 40 2.89 0.65 9.91
C LEU A 40 3.31 0.38 8.46
N LEU A 41 4.62 0.27 8.19
CA LEU A 41 5.16 -0.03 6.86
C LEU A 41 5.02 -1.51 6.49
N ALA A 42 5.07 -2.43 7.45
CA ALA A 42 4.98 -3.87 7.19
C ALA A 42 3.77 -4.28 6.30
N PRO A 43 2.52 -3.87 6.58
CA PRO A 43 1.39 -4.19 5.71
C PRO A 43 1.49 -3.48 4.35
N VAL A 44 2.01 -2.26 4.28
CA VAL A 44 2.15 -1.50 3.02
C VAL A 44 3.20 -2.12 2.09
N ASP A 45 4.34 -2.54 2.66
CA ASP A 45 5.44 -3.16 1.91
C ASP A 45 5.09 -4.58 1.47
N SER A 46 4.39 -5.34 2.31
CA SER A 46 3.85 -6.67 1.96
C SER A 46 2.92 -6.58 0.74
N GLU A 47 2.01 -5.61 0.72
CA GLU A 47 1.02 -5.53 -0.36
C GLU A 47 1.52 -4.89 -1.64
N ALA A 48 2.63 -4.14 -1.60
CA ALA A 48 3.27 -3.68 -2.83
C ALA A 48 3.62 -4.87 -3.75
N ILE A 49 4.04 -6.00 -3.16
CA ILE A 49 4.34 -7.24 -3.88
C ILE A 49 3.05 -7.91 -4.38
N SER A 50 2.01 -7.98 -3.55
CA SER A 50 0.71 -8.55 -3.94
C SER A 50 0.11 -7.80 -5.13
N ILE A 51 0.08 -6.46 -5.08
CA ILE A 51 -0.44 -5.63 -6.16
C ILE A 51 0.38 -5.82 -7.43
N ALA A 52 1.72 -5.78 -7.34
CA ALA A 52 2.58 -6.03 -8.50
C ALA A 52 2.34 -7.43 -9.11
N THR A 53 2.17 -8.45 -8.26
CA THR A 53 1.88 -9.82 -8.70
C THR A 53 0.52 -9.90 -9.36
N ALA A 54 -0.49 -9.17 -8.87
CA ALA A 54 -1.80 -9.09 -9.51
C ALA A 54 -1.70 -8.56 -10.94
N TYR A 55 -0.97 -7.45 -11.14
CA TYR A 55 -0.79 -6.85 -12.46
C TYR A 55 0.00 -7.73 -13.43
N ALA A 56 0.98 -8.49 -12.92
CA ALA A 56 1.69 -9.51 -13.70
C ALA A 56 0.79 -10.69 -14.11
N ASN A 57 -0.36 -10.86 -13.45
CA ASN A 57 -1.35 -11.90 -13.70
C ASN A 57 -2.58 -11.34 -14.43
N THR A 58 -2.35 -10.50 -15.45
CA THR A 58 -3.37 -10.02 -16.38
C THR A 58 -3.33 -10.82 -17.69
N ASP A 59 -4.48 -10.96 -18.35
CA ASP A 59 -4.57 -11.59 -19.66
C ASP A 59 -4.15 -10.62 -20.79
N ALA A 60 -4.17 -11.09 -22.04
CA ALA A 60 -3.79 -10.29 -23.19
C ALA A 60 -4.70 -9.06 -23.43
N ASN A 61 -5.88 -9.02 -22.81
CA ASN A 61 -6.81 -7.89 -22.85
C ASN A 61 -6.65 -6.94 -21.64
N GLY A 62 -5.68 -7.22 -20.75
CA GLY A 62 -5.45 -6.46 -19.53
C GLY A 62 -6.42 -6.77 -18.39
N ALA A 63 -7.24 -7.82 -18.51
CA ALA A 63 -8.14 -8.24 -17.44
C ALA A 63 -7.39 -9.11 -16.43
N PHE A 64 -7.64 -8.90 -15.13
CA PHE A 64 -7.03 -9.74 -14.10
C PHE A 64 -7.50 -11.19 -14.24
N THR A 65 -6.55 -12.13 -14.19
CA THR A 65 -6.86 -13.55 -14.07
C THR A 65 -7.39 -13.87 -12.66
N GLN A 66 -7.85 -15.10 -12.43
CA GLN A 66 -8.30 -15.51 -11.09
C GLN A 66 -7.17 -15.39 -10.05
N VAL A 67 -5.94 -15.73 -10.43
CA VAL A 67 -4.75 -15.57 -9.58
C VAL A 67 -4.53 -14.09 -9.25
N GLY A 68 -4.60 -13.22 -10.27
CA GLY A 68 -4.45 -11.78 -10.06
C GLY A 68 -5.51 -11.20 -9.11
N ARG A 69 -6.78 -11.61 -9.25
CA ARG A 69 -7.86 -11.22 -8.33
C ARG A 69 -7.65 -11.70 -6.89
N THR A 70 -7.07 -12.89 -6.69
CA THR A 70 -6.72 -13.37 -5.35
C THR A 70 -5.70 -12.46 -4.68
N TYR A 71 -4.65 -12.04 -5.40
CA TYR A 71 -3.67 -11.08 -4.88
C TYR A 71 -4.26 -9.70 -4.59
N LEU A 72 -5.19 -9.21 -5.42
CA LEU A 72 -5.92 -7.96 -5.13
C LEU A 72 -6.77 -8.06 -3.86
N THR A 73 -7.41 -9.21 -3.64
CA THR A 73 -8.22 -9.46 -2.44
C THR A 73 -7.34 -9.46 -1.17
N GLN A 74 -6.15 -10.05 -1.25
CA GLN A 74 -5.16 -10.01 -0.17
C GLN A 74 -4.69 -8.58 0.11
N ALA A 75 -4.39 -7.82 -0.95
CA ALA A 75 -4.01 -6.41 -0.85
C ALA A 75 -5.07 -5.56 -0.16
N VAL A 76 -6.34 -5.76 -0.49
CA VAL A 76 -7.46 -5.07 0.16
C VAL A 76 -7.54 -5.43 1.65
N ALA A 77 -7.41 -6.71 2.02
CA ALA A 77 -7.50 -7.15 3.40
C ALA A 77 -6.39 -6.55 4.28
N SER A 78 -5.14 -6.58 3.79
CA SER A 78 -3.99 -6.01 4.51
C SER A 78 -4.03 -4.48 4.59
N LEU A 79 -4.51 -3.78 3.54
CA LEU A 79 -4.75 -2.33 3.62
C LEU A 79 -5.86 -2.02 4.64
N GLY A 80 -6.85 -2.89 4.82
CA GLY A 80 -7.83 -2.80 5.90
C GLY A 80 -7.19 -2.91 7.28
N GLN A 81 -6.22 -3.81 7.47
CA GLN A 81 -5.45 -3.92 8.72
C GLN A 81 -4.61 -2.67 8.98
N TYR A 82 -3.98 -2.11 7.94
CA TYR A 82 -3.27 -0.84 8.02
C TYR A 82 -4.18 0.30 8.50
N VAL A 83 -5.41 0.40 7.97
CA VAL A 83 -6.40 1.40 8.43
C VAL A 83 -6.69 1.23 9.93
N THR A 84 -6.88 0.00 10.40
CA THR A 84 -7.10 -0.27 11.83
C THR A 84 -5.90 0.12 12.68
N LEU A 85 -4.67 -0.18 12.25
CA LEU A 85 -3.45 0.21 12.97
C LEU A 85 -3.34 1.73 13.10
N VAL A 86 -3.48 2.47 11.98
CA VAL A 86 -3.43 3.94 11.98
C VAL A 86 -4.49 4.55 12.90
N GLN A 87 -5.69 3.97 12.96
CA GLN A 87 -6.75 4.43 13.86
C GLN A 87 -6.42 4.17 15.34
N ASN A 88 -5.80 3.03 15.64
CA ASN A 88 -5.38 2.70 17.01
C ASN A 88 -4.27 3.65 17.49
N ASP A 89 -3.27 3.93 16.65
CA ASP A 89 -2.17 4.86 16.98
C ASP A 89 -2.69 6.29 17.19
N ALA A 90 -3.73 6.69 16.44
CA ALA A 90 -4.40 7.97 16.62
C ALA A 90 -5.19 8.05 17.94
N ALA A 91 -5.77 6.92 18.36
CA ALA A 91 -6.53 6.83 19.61
C ALA A 91 -5.62 6.76 20.84
N SER A 92 -4.42 6.17 20.71
CA SER A 92 -3.39 6.14 21.76
C SER A 92 -2.64 7.46 21.90
N GLY A 93 -2.75 8.35 20.91
CA GLY A 93 -2.06 9.64 20.87
C GLY A 93 -0.62 9.56 20.35
N GLU A 94 -0.21 8.41 19.81
CA GLU A 94 1.08 8.19 19.17
C GLU A 94 1.14 8.81 17.76
N LEU A 95 -0.04 9.03 17.15
CA LEU A 95 -0.22 9.68 15.85
C LEU A 95 -1.22 10.85 15.98
N SER A 96 -0.96 11.95 15.28
CA SER A 96 -1.92 13.06 15.24
C SER A 96 -3.18 12.69 14.46
N GLN A 97 -4.34 13.18 14.91
CA GLN A 97 -5.63 12.89 14.25
C GLN A 97 -5.67 13.35 12.79
N ASP A 98 -5.00 14.45 12.45
CA ASP A 98 -4.90 14.92 11.07
C ASP A 98 -4.10 13.97 10.18
N ALA A 99 -2.95 13.48 10.69
CA ALA A 99 -2.13 12.51 9.97
C ALA A 99 -2.87 11.18 9.81
N ALA A 100 -3.55 10.71 10.85
CA ALA A 100 -4.38 9.52 10.81
C ALA A 100 -5.50 9.62 9.76
N THR A 101 -6.24 10.74 9.76
CA THR A 101 -7.31 11.01 8.79
C THR A 101 -6.78 10.98 7.36
N TYR A 102 -5.63 11.60 7.12
CA TYR A 102 -4.99 11.62 5.81
C TYR A 102 -4.57 10.21 5.36
N LEU A 103 -3.84 9.47 6.21
CA LEU A 103 -3.34 8.13 5.91
C LEU A 103 -4.48 7.13 5.65
N VAL A 104 -5.52 7.16 6.49
CA VAL A 104 -6.74 6.35 6.30
C VAL A 104 -7.45 6.74 5.00
N GLY A 105 -7.54 8.04 4.68
CA GLY A 105 -8.12 8.51 3.43
C GLY A 105 -7.40 7.96 2.19
N GLN A 106 -6.06 7.95 2.21
CA GLN A 106 -5.26 7.39 1.12
C GLN A 106 -5.47 5.87 1.00
N ALA A 107 -5.42 5.14 2.11
CA ALA A 107 -5.64 3.69 2.14
C ALA A 107 -7.03 3.31 1.62
N ASN A 108 -8.08 4.00 2.07
CA ASN A 108 -9.45 3.76 1.60
C ASN A 108 -9.64 4.07 0.11
N THR A 109 -8.97 5.11 -0.38
CA THR A 109 -9.00 5.43 -1.82
C THR A 109 -8.32 4.32 -2.63
N LEU A 110 -7.20 3.78 -2.14
CA LEU A 110 -6.50 2.65 -2.79
C LEU A 110 -7.35 1.37 -2.75
N ILE A 111 -7.92 1.01 -1.60
CA ILE A 111 -8.85 -0.12 -1.46
C ILE A 111 -9.99 -0.01 -2.47
N SER A 112 -10.62 1.17 -2.55
CA SER A 112 -11.73 1.42 -3.49
C SER A 112 -11.31 1.29 -4.96
N ALA A 113 -10.05 1.59 -5.29
CA ALA A 113 -9.53 1.41 -6.64
C ALA A 113 -9.26 -0.07 -6.94
N LEU A 114 -8.66 -0.80 -6.00
CA LEU A 114 -8.37 -2.24 -6.15
C LEU A 114 -9.65 -3.10 -6.20
N GLN A 115 -10.75 -2.64 -5.61
CA GLN A 115 -12.04 -3.35 -5.66
C GLN A 115 -12.80 -3.15 -6.97
N LYS A 116 -12.41 -2.19 -7.82
CA LYS A 116 -13.09 -1.86 -9.09
C LYS A 116 -12.50 -2.57 -10.31
N VAL A 117 -11.37 -3.25 -10.14
CA VAL A 117 -10.59 -3.88 -11.22
C VAL A 117 -10.88 -5.37 -11.36
#